data_AF-A0A966D5B8-F1
#
_entry.id   AF-A0A966D5B8-F1
#
_cell.length_a   1.000
_cell.length_b   1.000
_cell.length_c   1.000
_cell.angle_alpha   90.00
_cell.angle_beta   90.00
_cell.angle_gamma   90.00
#
_symmetry.space_group_name_H-M   'P 1'
#
loop_
_entity.id
_entity.type
_entity.pdbx_description
1 polymer ?
#
loop_
_entity_poly.entity_id
_entity_poly.type
_entity_poly.pdbx_seq_one_letter_code
_entity_poly.pdbx_strand_id
1 'polypeptide(L)'
;YHKFMTDWHYVVDPTLYVVNPAVWKSFSADDQKLIHQAAVDAGKYMIALARIGLDDGTAHKYLESLGMVPEITDWYKQLKEVGMEVAILTPEETKAFADKTAPVLEQWREKIGAELVKAAEEDRRL
;
A
#
# COMPACT_ATOMS: atom_id res chain seq x y z
N TYR A 1 14.68 -6.93 -16.05
CA TYR A 1 13.58 -5.96 -15.86
C TYR A 1 12.61 -6.05 -17.03
N HIS A 2 11.32 -5.78 -16.81
CA HIS A 2 10.36 -5.59 -17.91
C HIS A 2 10.76 -4.35 -18.73
N LYS A 3 10.28 -4.22 -19.98
CA LYS A 3 10.65 -3.07 -20.82
C LYS A 3 9.85 -1.80 -20.50
N PHE A 4 8.60 -1.95 -20.08
CA PHE A 4 7.67 -0.85 -19.83
C PHE A 4 7.04 -1.01 -18.45
N MET A 5 6.84 0.10 -17.76
CA MET A 5 6.02 0.21 -16.56
C MET A 5 5.12 1.44 -16.71
N THR A 6 3.83 1.25 -16.42
CA THR A 6 2.86 2.33 -16.36
C THR A 6 2.37 2.45 -14.92
N ASP A 7 2.59 3.62 -14.32
CA ASP A 7 2.02 3.92 -13.01
C ASP A 7 0.63 4.52 -13.18
N TRP A 8 -0.36 3.67 -12.94
CA TRP A 8 -1.79 3.95 -13.13
C TRP A 8 -2.62 3.94 -11.85
N HIS A 9 -1.99 3.70 -10.68
CA HIS A 9 -2.64 3.70 -9.35
C HIS A 9 -3.99 2.94 -9.25
N TYR A 10 -4.17 1.85 -10.01
CA TYR A 10 -5.45 1.15 -10.12
C TYR A 10 -5.93 0.46 -8.82
N VAL A 11 -5.01 -0.08 -8.03
CA VAL A 11 -5.27 -0.71 -6.73
C VAL A 11 -4.08 -0.50 -5.79
N VAL A 12 -4.34 -0.55 -4.49
CA VAL A 12 -3.32 -0.65 -3.44
C VAL A 12 -3.69 -1.86 -2.58
N ASP A 13 -2.80 -2.83 -2.49
CA ASP A 13 -2.98 -4.05 -1.72
C ASP A 13 -2.36 -3.91 -0.31
N PRO A 14 -3.18 -3.75 0.74
CA PRO A 14 -2.65 -3.72 2.10
C PRO A 14 -2.20 -5.12 2.53
N THR A 15 -1.17 -5.16 3.37
CA THR A 15 -0.72 -6.39 4.04
C THR A 15 -1.26 -6.44 5.47
N LEU A 16 -1.56 -7.65 5.94
CA LEU A 16 -2.11 -7.89 7.28
C LEU A 16 -1.18 -8.77 8.10
N TYR A 17 -0.89 -8.35 9.33
CA TYR A 17 -0.27 -9.21 10.33
C TYR A 17 -1.37 -10.03 11.02
N VAL A 18 -1.37 -11.33 10.76
CA VAL A 18 -2.37 -12.25 11.28
C VAL A 18 -1.72 -13.39 12.04
N VAL A 19 -2.43 -13.88 13.06
CA VAL A 19 -2.02 -15.02 13.88
C VAL A 19 -3.19 -15.98 14.00
N ASN A 20 -2.89 -17.28 14.00
CA ASN A 20 -3.91 -18.30 14.21
C ASN A 20 -4.63 -18.07 15.57
N PRO A 21 -5.97 -18.14 15.63
CA PRO A 21 -6.70 -17.84 16.87
C PRO A 21 -6.38 -18.76 18.05
N ALA A 22 -6.09 -20.04 17.82
CA ALA A 22 -5.72 -20.97 18.88
C ALA A 22 -4.32 -20.68 19.41
N VAL A 23 -3.37 -20.35 18.51
CA VAL A 23 -2.03 -19.91 18.88
C VAL A 23 -2.09 -18.62 19.69
N TRP A 24 -2.86 -17.63 19.23
CA TRP A 24 -3.03 -16.38 19.97
C TRP A 24 -3.53 -16.59 21.40
N LYS A 25 -4.57 -17.43 21.56
CA LYS A 25 -5.13 -17.77 22.88
C LYS A 25 -4.17 -18.55 23.79
N SER A 26 -3.13 -19.17 23.22
CA SER A 26 -2.13 -19.89 24.00
C SER A 26 -1.07 -18.98 24.65
N PHE A 27 -0.91 -17.75 24.14
CA PHE A 27 -0.01 -16.77 24.71
C PHE A 27 -0.57 -16.13 25.99
N SER A 28 0.33 -15.72 26.89
CA SER A 28 -0.04 -14.91 28.05
C SER A 28 -0.56 -13.53 27.61
N ALA A 29 -1.26 -12.82 28.49
CA ALA A 29 -1.72 -11.46 28.19
C ALA A 29 -0.55 -10.49 27.91
N ASP A 30 0.58 -10.68 28.61
CA ASP A 30 1.78 -9.87 28.40
C ASP A 30 2.42 -10.17 27.04
N ASP A 31 2.51 -11.45 26.64
CA ASP A 31 3.02 -11.83 25.33
C ASP A 31 2.11 -11.35 24.20
N GLN A 32 0.78 -11.44 24.36
CA GLN A 32 -0.17 -10.88 23.41
C GLN A 32 0.06 -9.37 23.23
N LYS A 33 0.25 -8.64 24.33
CA LYS A 33 0.53 -7.20 24.25
C LYS A 33 1.85 -6.91 23.52
N LEU A 34 2.91 -7.65 23.82
CA LEU A 34 4.21 -7.49 23.16
C LEU A 34 4.16 -7.82 21.67
N ILE A 35 3.54 -8.93 21.28
CA ILE A 35 3.40 -9.34 19.88
C ILE A 35 2.55 -8.33 19.12
N HIS A 36 1.46 -7.85 19.72
CA HIS A 36 0.62 -6.82 19.09
C HIS A 36 1.41 -5.53 18.86
N GLN A 37 2.17 -5.05 19.86
CA GLN A 37 2.99 -3.86 19.71
C GLN A 37 4.05 -4.04 18.61
N ALA A 38 4.71 -5.20 18.57
CA ALA A 38 5.67 -5.53 17.51
C ALA A 38 5.03 -5.50 16.12
N ALA A 39 3.80 -6.01 15.96
CA ALA A 39 3.07 -5.95 14.70
C ALA A 39 2.71 -4.50 14.30
N VAL A 40 2.33 -3.66 15.26
CA VAL A 40 2.06 -2.22 15.02
C VAL A 40 3.34 -1.50 14.57
N ASP A 41 4.46 -1.75 15.24
CA ASP A 41 5.73 -1.10 14.92
C ASP A 41 6.28 -1.58 13.57
N ALA A 42 6.20 -2.89 13.30
CA ALA A 42 6.54 -3.46 12.00
C ALA A 42 5.65 -2.91 10.88
N GLY A 43 4.34 -2.75 11.13
CA GLY A 43 3.40 -2.16 10.17
C GLY A 43 3.78 -0.73 9.79
N LYS A 44 4.11 0.12 10.77
CA LYS A 44 4.57 1.50 10.51
C LYS A 44 5.85 1.51 9.67
N TYR A 45 6.81 0.66 10.02
CA TYR A 45 8.07 0.52 9.28
C TYR A 45 7.86 0.05 7.83
N MET A 46 7.06 -1.00 7.63
CA MET A 46 6.77 -1.54 6.30
C MET A 46 6.01 -0.53 5.42
N ILE A 47 5.07 0.23 5.99
CA ILE A 47 4.37 1.30 5.25
C ILE A 47 5.38 2.35 4.78
N ALA A 48 6.30 2.77 5.65
CA ALA A 48 7.32 3.75 5.27
C ALA A 48 8.26 3.20 4.17
N LEU A 49 8.71 1.95 4.28
CA LEU A 49 9.51 1.33 3.22
C LEU A 49 8.75 1.25 1.88
N ALA A 50 7.46 0.90 1.92
CA ALA A 50 6.65 0.79 0.72
C ALA A 50 6.35 2.16 0.07
N ARG A 51 6.37 3.25 0.86
CA ARG A 51 6.01 4.60 0.41
C ARG A 51 7.18 5.54 0.21
N ILE A 52 8.41 5.14 0.54
CA ILE A 52 9.57 6.02 0.35
C ILE A 52 9.72 6.42 -1.13
N GLY A 53 9.72 7.73 -1.37
CA GLY A 53 9.74 8.31 -2.72
C GLY A 53 8.37 8.39 -3.42
N LEU A 54 7.30 7.93 -2.78
CA LEU A 54 5.93 7.89 -3.32
C LEU A 54 4.92 8.72 -2.48
N ASP A 55 5.39 9.35 -1.40
CA ASP A 55 4.59 10.24 -0.55
C ASP A 55 5.20 11.66 -0.47
N ASP A 56 4.71 12.48 0.46
CA ASP A 56 5.17 13.85 0.70
C ASP A 56 6.51 13.95 1.47
N GLY A 57 7.26 12.84 1.55
CA GLY A 57 8.51 12.71 2.30
C GLY A 57 8.32 12.26 3.75
N THR A 58 7.08 12.02 4.19
CA THR A 58 6.80 11.49 5.53
C THR A 58 7.49 10.16 5.79
N ALA A 59 7.42 9.21 4.85
CA ALA A 59 8.09 7.93 4.93
C ALA A 59 9.61 8.07 5.07
N HIS A 60 10.21 8.97 4.28
CA HIS A 60 11.66 9.21 4.32
C HIS A 60 12.11 9.72 5.70
N LYS A 61 11.44 10.75 6.24
CA LYS A 61 11.76 11.31 7.56
C LYS A 61 11.62 10.27 8.67
N TYR A 62 10.59 9.43 8.59
CA TYR A 62 10.40 8.35 9.55
C TYR A 62 11.56 7.35 9.50
N LEU A 63 11.94 6.86 8.32
CA LEU A 63 13.05 5.91 8.16
C LEU A 63 14.40 6.53 8.55
N GLU A 64 14.60 7.82 8.27
CA GLU A 64 15.77 8.59 8.70
C GLU A 64 15.87 8.65 10.23
N SER A 65 14.76 8.90 10.92
CA SER A 65 14.74 8.92 12.41
C SER A 65 15.14 7.58 13.05
N LEU A 66 15.01 6.48 12.30
CA LEU A 66 15.43 5.15 12.72
C LEU A 66 16.85 4.78 12.27
N GLY A 67 17.50 5.60 11.44
CA GLY A 67 18.75 5.25 10.78
C GLY A 67 18.62 4.08 9.80
N MET A 68 17.43 3.89 9.22
CA MET A 68 17.06 2.73 8.39
C MET A 68 16.60 3.13 6.98
N VAL A 69 17.15 4.22 6.43
CA VAL A 69 16.86 4.62 5.05
C VAL A 69 17.46 3.58 4.09
N PRO A 70 16.66 2.99 3.17
CA PRO A 70 17.17 2.04 2.19
C PRO A 70 18.07 2.73 1.15
N GLU A 71 18.90 1.93 0.48
CA GLU A 71 19.80 2.41 -0.59
C GLU A 71 19.03 3.09 -1.74
N ILE A 72 17.89 2.53 -2.11
CA ILE A 72 17.03 3.04 -3.19
C ILE A 72 15.84 3.77 -2.56
N THR A 73 15.71 5.06 -2.88
CA THR A 73 14.64 5.93 -2.38
C THR A 73 13.83 6.60 -3.49
N ASP A 74 14.31 6.55 -4.74
CA ASP A 74 13.61 7.01 -5.94
C ASP A 74 13.45 5.83 -6.91
N TRP A 75 12.31 5.16 -6.81
CA TRP A 75 12.03 3.97 -7.61
C TRP A 75 11.84 4.30 -9.09
N TYR A 76 11.26 5.45 -9.45
CA TYR A 76 11.09 5.80 -10.86
C TYR A 76 12.42 6.03 -11.55
N LYS A 77 13.37 6.69 -10.88
CA LYS A 77 14.73 6.85 -11.37
C LYS A 77 15.44 5.50 -11.50
N GLN A 78 15.38 4.67 -10.48
CA GLN A 78 16.00 3.34 -10.50
C GLN A 78 15.50 2.49 -11.68
N LEU A 79 14.18 2.48 -11.92
CA LEU A 79 13.58 1.73 -13.02
C LEU A 79 14.07 2.24 -14.39
N LYS A 80 14.22 3.55 -14.56
CA LYS A 80 14.77 4.14 -15.79
C LYS A 80 16.25 3.79 -15.98
N GLU A 81 17.05 3.81 -14.91
CA GLU A 81 18.49 3.48 -14.97
C GLU A 81 18.74 2.02 -15.37
N VAL A 82 17.87 1.10 -14.95
CA VAL A 82 17.93 -0.31 -15.38
C VAL A 82 17.29 -0.56 -16.74
N GLY A 83 16.96 0.50 -17.49
CA GLY A 83 16.54 0.46 -18.88
C GLY A 83 15.04 0.30 -19.11
N MET A 84 14.20 0.59 -18.11
CA MET A 84 12.74 0.58 -18.30
C MET A 84 12.24 1.94 -18.81
N GLU A 85 11.24 1.89 -19.69
CA GLU A 85 10.42 3.06 -19.99
C GLU A 85 9.31 3.17 -18.95
N VAL A 86 9.28 4.29 -18.23
CA VAL A 86 8.33 4.56 -17.14
C VAL A 86 7.36 5.65 -17.56
N ALA A 87 6.08 5.29 -17.68
CA ALA A 87 4.99 6.20 -17.96
C ALA A 87 4.24 6.52 -16.65
N ILE A 88 4.16 7.80 -16.30
CA ILE A 88 3.36 8.30 -15.17
C ILE A 88 2.15 9.01 -15.78
N LEU A 89 0.95 8.51 -15.48
CA LEU A 89 -0.27 8.98 -16.12
C LEU A 89 -0.71 10.35 -15.60
N THR A 90 -1.30 11.17 -16.47
CA THR A 90 -2.01 12.38 -16.03
C THR A 90 -3.33 12.01 -15.31
N PRO A 91 -3.95 12.95 -14.58
CA PRO A 91 -5.29 12.74 -14.02
C PRO A 91 -6.33 12.34 -15.08
N GLU A 92 -6.27 12.92 -16.28
CA GLU A 92 -7.17 12.62 -17.39
C GLU A 92 -6.97 11.19 -17.93
N GLU A 93 -5.71 10.77 -18.09
CA GLU A 93 -5.37 9.41 -18.52
C GLU A 93 -5.79 8.38 -17.46
N THR A 94 -5.53 8.67 -16.18
CA THR A 94 -5.97 7.84 -15.05
C THR A 94 -7.49 7.71 -15.04
N LYS A 95 -8.22 8.82 -15.25
CA LYS A 95 -9.68 8.81 -15.35
C LYS A 95 -10.17 7.95 -16.52
N ALA A 96 -9.48 7.97 -17.66
CA ALA A 96 -9.86 7.14 -18.79
C ALA A 96 -9.80 5.64 -18.45
N PHE A 97 -8.81 5.19 -17.67
CA PHE A 97 -8.79 3.82 -17.14
C PHE A 97 -9.94 3.57 -16.17
N ALA A 98 -10.18 4.47 -15.21
CA ALA A 98 -11.26 4.34 -14.23
C ALA A 98 -12.64 4.24 -14.90
N ASP A 99 -12.91 5.06 -15.92
CA ASP A 99 -14.17 5.05 -16.66
C ASP A 99 -14.35 3.72 -17.42
N LYS A 100 -13.27 3.15 -17.96
CA LYS A 100 -13.31 1.86 -18.66
C LYS A 100 -13.48 0.68 -17.72
N THR A 101 -13.01 0.77 -16.49
CA THR A 101 -13.14 -0.29 -15.48
C THR A 101 -14.38 -0.13 -14.60
N ALA A 102 -15.10 0.99 -14.68
CA ALA A 102 -16.32 1.25 -13.89
C ALA A 102 -17.37 0.11 -13.96
N PRO A 103 -17.68 -0.52 -15.12
CA PRO A 103 -18.61 -1.64 -15.15
C PRO A 103 -18.14 -2.86 -14.33
N VAL A 104 -16.83 -3.09 -14.26
CA VAL A 104 -16.23 -4.17 -13.45
C VAL A 104 -16.33 -3.82 -11.97
N LEU A 105 -16.04 -2.56 -11.60
CA LEU A 105 -16.18 -2.10 -10.22
C LEU A 105 -17.61 -2.31 -9.71
N GLU A 106 -18.62 -1.94 -10.49
CA GLU A 106 -20.03 -2.13 -10.11
C GLU A 106 -20.42 -3.60 -10.00
N GLN A 107 -19.95 -4.46 -10.92
CA GLN A 107 -20.17 -5.90 -10.80
C GLN A 107 -19.57 -6.49 -9.50
N TRP A 108 -18.39 -6.02 -9.08
CA TRP A 108 -17.75 -6.49 -7.85
C TRP A 108 -18.35 -5.87 -6.60
N ARG A 109 -18.88 -4.65 -6.68
CA ARG A 109 -19.62 -4.00 -5.59
C ARG A 109 -20.79 -4.86 -5.12
N GLU A 110 -21.54 -5.44 -6.05
CA GLU A 110 -22.66 -6.35 -5.73
C GLU A 110 -22.18 -7.63 -5.03
N LYS A 111 -21.02 -8.18 -5.42
CA LYS A 111 -20.47 -9.42 -4.86
C LYS A 111 -19.83 -9.25 -3.50
N ILE A 112 -19.10 -8.14 -3.29
CA ILE A 112 -18.41 -7.82 -2.05
C ILE A 112 -19.41 -7.35 -0.99
N GLY A 113 -20.48 -6.66 -1.43
CA GLY A 113 -21.51 -6.09 -0.59
C GLY A 113 -21.49 -4.56 -0.65
N ALA A 114 -22.58 -3.98 -1.16
CA ALA A 114 -22.67 -2.54 -1.45
C ALA A 114 -22.43 -1.66 -0.21
N GLU A 115 -22.92 -2.07 0.96
CA GLU A 115 -22.72 -1.33 2.22
C GLU A 115 -21.25 -1.29 2.64
N LEU A 116 -20.52 -2.41 2.50
CA LEU A 116 -19.10 -2.46 2.83
C LEU A 116 -18.28 -1.58 1.89
N VAL A 117 -18.58 -1.63 0.59
CA VAL A 117 -17.88 -0.78 -0.40
C VAL A 117 -18.19 0.70 -0.16
N LYS A 118 -19.45 1.04 0.15
CA LYS A 118 -19.85 2.41 0.48
C LYS A 118 -19.12 2.94 1.72
N ALA A 119 -19.00 2.14 2.77
CA ALA A 119 -18.23 2.51 3.96
C ALA A 119 -16.76 2.80 3.61
N ALA A 120 -16.13 1.96 2.80
CA ALA A 120 -14.76 2.19 2.35
C ALA A 120 -14.61 3.48 1.50
N GLU A 121 -15.59 3.79 0.66
CA GLU A 121 -15.59 5.03 -0.15
C GLU A 121 -15.77 6.30 0.70
N GLU A 122 -16.54 6.21 1.79
CA GLU A 122 -16.72 7.29 2.76
C GLU A 122 -15.44 7.51 3.59
N ASP A 123 -14.77 6.45 4.02
CA ASP A 123 -13.50 6.51 4.75
C ASP A 123 -12.34 7.06 3.92
N ARG A 124 -12.38 6.91 2.58
CA ARG A 124 -11.35 7.43 1.65
C ARG A 124 -11.24 8.96 1.64
N ARG A 125 -12.17 9.68 2.29
CA ARG A 125 -12.20 11.16 2.32
C ARG A 125 -11.35 11.79 3.44
N LEU A 126 -10.60 10.99 4.20
CA LEU A 126 -9.59 11.44 5.16
C LEU A 126 -8.18 11.40 4.54
#